data_AF-A0A2H6HHH3-F1
#
_entry.id   AF-A0A2H6HHH3-F1
#
_cell.length_a   1.000
_cell.length_b   1.000
_cell.length_c   1.000
_cell.angle_alpha   90.00
_cell.angle_beta   90.00
_cell.angle_gamma   90.00
#
_symmetry.space_group_name_H-M   'P 1'
#
loop_
_entity.id
_entity.type
_entity.pdbx_description
1 polymer ?
#
loop_
_entity_poly.entity_id
_entity_poly.type
_entity_poly.pdbx_seq_one_letter_code
_entity_poly.pdbx_strand_id
1 'polypeptide(L)'
;MGAMPHISLAVFRSAVDVEALASCVKTLALDAAQFELRLSAIGAFPSDEGVIFLAPTPTADLLDLHSRFHAMVVEHAIPADPLYRPGQWVPHCTIAQAVPEDRVAAAIEQLRKTEAFGPVTVVSINLTEFLPVKELVAHPVIGGAGESVVPTRDQGQ
;
A
#
# COMPACT_ATOMS: atom_id res chain seq x y z
N MET A 1 6.98 13.11 -12.91
CA MET A 1 7.07 13.11 -11.43
C MET A 1 6.52 11.78 -10.95
N GLY A 2 7.38 10.82 -10.66
CA GLY A 2 6.95 9.51 -10.19
C GLY A 2 6.81 9.55 -8.68
N ALA A 3 5.61 9.30 -8.16
CA ALA A 3 5.49 8.84 -6.78
C ALA A 3 6.27 7.51 -6.65
N MET A 4 6.86 7.27 -5.49
CA MET A 4 7.42 5.95 -5.18
C MET A 4 6.39 4.85 -5.48
N PRO A 5 6.80 3.66 -5.97
CA PRO A 5 5.89 2.53 -6.14
C PRO A 5 5.14 2.28 -4.83
N HIS A 6 3.82 2.33 -4.87
CA HIS A 6 2.97 2.27 -3.69
C HIS A 6 1.69 1.51 -3.98
N ILE A 7 1.07 1.02 -2.91
CA ILE A 7 -0.28 0.47 -2.92
C ILE A 7 -1.13 1.36 -2.02
N SER A 8 -2.13 2.02 -2.58
CA SER A 8 -2.99 2.92 -1.82
C SER A 8 -3.97 2.13 -0.94
N LEU A 9 -3.89 2.32 0.38
CA LEU A 9 -4.83 1.75 1.36
C LEU A 9 -6.18 2.48 1.39
N ALA A 10 -6.16 3.79 1.15
CA ALA A 10 -7.34 4.60 0.93
C ALA A 10 -7.03 5.83 0.09
N VAL A 11 -8.09 6.43 -0.45
CA VAL A 11 -8.06 7.74 -1.11
C VAL A 11 -9.15 8.61 -0.47
N PHE A 12 -8.86 9.89 -0.28
CA PHE A 12 -9.77 10.88 0.27
C PHE A 12 -9.93 12.01 -0.74
N ARG A 13 -11.16 12.22 -1.24
CA ARG A 13 -11.46 13.20 -2.30
C ARG A 13 -12.02 14.53 -1.77
N SER A 14 -12.43 14.56 -0.50
CA SER A 14 -12.99 15.73 0.16
C SER A 14 -11.98 16.29 1.16
N ALA A 15 -12.19 17.53 1.61
CA ALA A 15 -11.42 18.08 2.71
C ALA A 15 -11.55 17.15 3.94
N VAL A 16 -10.41 16.83 4.53
CA VAL A 16 -10.28 15.91 5.67
C VAL A 16 -9.38 16.55 6.72
N ASP A 17 -9.54 16.11 7.97
CA ASP A 17 -8.61 16.44 9.03
C ASP A 17 -7.27 15.71 8.78
N VAL A 18 -6.30 16.46 8.26
CA VAL A 18 -4.97 15.95 7.92
C VAL A 18 -4.19 15.51 9.16
N GLU A 19 -4.40 16.17 10.30
CA GLU A 19 -3.71 15.83 11.55
C GLU A 19 -4.24 14.51 12.11
N ALA A 20 -5.57 14.32 12.09
CA ALA A 20 -6.19 13.05 12.46
C ALA A 20 -5.73 11.91 11.53
N LEU A 21 -5.67 12.14 10.21
CA LEU A 21 -5.15 11.14 9.26
C LEU A 21 -3.68 10.81 9.51
N ALA A 22 -2.84 11.82 9.75
CA ALA A 22 -1.43 11.62 10.06
C ALA A 22 -1.27 10.76 11.33
N SER A 23 -2.09 11.01 12.36
CA SER A 23 -2.13 10.21 13.59
C SER A 23 -2.53 8.74 13.32
N CYS A 24 -3.55 8.52 12.47
CA CYS A 24 -3.95 7.17 12.06
C CYS A 24 -2.82 6.44 11.34
N VAL A 25 -2.16 7.11 10.38
CA VAL A 25 -1.05 6.53 9.60
C VAL A 25 0.15 6.21 10.49
N LYS A 26 0.48 7.11 11.44
CA LYS A 26 1.52 6.87 12.44
C LYS A 26 1.21 5.65 13.30
N THR A 27 0.00 5.56 13.82
CA THR A 27 -0.44 4.44 14.66
C THR A 27 -0.37 3.14 13.89
N LEU A 28 -0.87 3.13 12.65
CA LEU A 28 -0.80 1.95 11.77
C LEU A 28 0.64 1.49 11.55
N ALA A 29 1.56 2.42 11.26
CA ALA A 29 2.94 2.10 10.93
C ALA A 29 3.75 1.59 12.12
N LEU A 30 3.50 2.11 13.33
CA LEU A 30 4.14 1.62 14.56
C LEU A 30 3.69 0.21 14.95
N ASP A 31 2.45 -0.13 14.57
CA ASP A 31 1.76 -1.35 14.96
C ASP A 31 1.82 -2.42 13.84
N ALA A 32 2.49 -2.11 12.73
CA ALA A 32 2.74 -3.01 11.62
C ALA A 32 4.17 -3.55 11.69
N ALA A 33 4.32 -4.88 11.68
CA ALA A 33 5.62 -5.51 11.44
C ALA A 33 5.98 -5.40 9.94
N GLN A 34 7.27 -5.47 9.61
CA GLN A 34 7.68 -5.56 8.22
C GLN A 34 7.14 -6.85 7.59
N PHE A 35 6.50 -6.74 6.43
CA PHE A 35 5.95 -7.87 5.70
C PHE A 35 6.28 -7.80 4.21
N GLU A 36 6.29 -8.97 3.57
CA GLU A 36 6.52 -9.10 2.14
C GLU A 36 5.20 -9.21 1.38
N LEU A 37 5.19 -8.63 0.18
CA LEU A 37 4.16 -8.84 -0.83
C LEU A 37 4.79 -9.47 -2.05
N ARG A 38 3.95 -10.06 -2.91
CA ARG A 38 4.40 -10.53 -4.23
C ARG A 38 3.60 -9.88 -5.33
N LEU A 39 4.23 -9.06 -6.16
CA LEU A 39 3.63 -8.54 -7.39
C LEU A 39 3.52 -9.69 -8.39
N SER A 40 2.30 -10.17 -8.58
CA SER A 40 2.04 -11.48 -9.21
C SER A 40 1.25 -11.39 -10.51
N ALA A 41 0.53 -10.29 -10.70
CA ALA A 41 -0.31 -10.07 -11.87
C ALA A 41 -0.19 -8.63 -12.36
N ILE A 42 -0.66 -8.43 -13.58
CA ILE A 42 -0.80 -7.13 -14.24
C ILE A 42 -2.26 -6.97 -14.65
N GLY A 43 -2.79 -5.76 -14.50
CA GLY A 43 -4.16 -5.45 -14.88
C GLY A 43 -4.30 -4.03 -15.40
N ALA A 44 -5.50 -3.75 -15.91
CA ALA A 44 -5.99 -2.42 -16.21
C ALA A 44 -7.39 -2.28 -15.61
N PHE A 45 -7.74 -1.08 -15.15
CA PHE A 45 -9.10 -0.81 -14.69
C PHE A 45 -10.03 -0.62 -15.90
N PRO A 46 -11.32 -1.00 -15.79
CA PRO A 46 -12.31 -0.72 -16.81
C PRO A 46 -12.75 0.76 -16.72
N SER A 47 -11.83 1.68 -16.96
CA SER A 47 -12.05 3.14 -16.93
C SER A 47 -11.28 3.85 -18.04
N ASP A 48 -11.75 5.05 -18.39
CA ASP A 48 -11.13 5.90 -19.42
C ASP A 48 -9.83 6.57 -18.96
N GLU A 49 -9.43 6.34 -17.70
CA GLU A 49 -8.19 6.87 -17.13
C GLU A 49 -6.94 6.13 -17.66
N GLY A 50 -7.11 4.99 -18.33
CA GLY A 50 -6.00 4.25 -18.93
C GLY A 50 -4.96 3.78 -17.90
N VAL A 51 -5.43 3.37 -16.70
CA VAL A 51 -4.56 2.93 -15.61
C VAL A 51 -4.11 1.49 -15.85
N ILE A 52 -2.78 1.28 -15.85
CA ILE A 52 -2.14 -0.03 -15.85
C ILE A 52 -1.39 -0.22 -14.55
N PHE A 53 -1.59 -1.36 -13.91
CA PHE A 53 -1.05 -1.63 -12.58
C PHE A 53 -0.52 -3.05 -12.43
N LEU A 54 0.38 -3.22 -11.46
CA LEU A 54 0.76 -4.51 -10.92
C LEU A 54 -0.12 -4.82 -9.71
N ALA A 55 -0.68 -6.03 -9.66
CA ALA A 55 -1.48 -6.48 -8.54
C ALA A 55 -0.62 -7.39 -7.63
N PRO A 56 -0.54 -7.10 -6.32
CA PRO A 56 -0.01 -8.06 -5.37
C PRO A 56 -0.95 -9.25 -5.26
N THR A 57 -0.41 -10.44 -4.97
CA THR A 57 -1.24 -11.53 -4.44
C THR A 57 -1.80 -11.09 -3.08
N PRO A 58 -3.13 -11.08 -2.88
CA PRO A 58 -3.70 -10.72 -1.59
C PRO A 58 -3.22 -11.67 -0.49
N THR A 59 -2.77 -11.11 0.63
CA THR A 59 -2.35 -11.85 1.83
C THR A 59 -3.23 -11.45 3.02
N ALA A 60 -3.29 -12.30 4.04
CA ALA A 60 -3.98 -11.97 5.28
C ALA A 60 -3.42 -10.68 5.90
N ASP A 61 -2.10 -10.52 5.94
CA ASP A 61 -1.43 -9.34 6.50
C ASP A 61 -1.81 -8.03 5.76
N LEU A 62 -1.88 -8.07 4.42
CA LEU A 62 -2.28 -6.90 3.64
C LEU A 62 -3.74 -6.51 3.89
N LEU A 63 -4.61 -7.51 3.97
CA LEU A 63 -6.04 -7.32 4.20
C LEU A 63 -6.34 -6.88 5.64
N ASP A 64 -5.58 -7.38 6.62
CA ASP A 64 -5.64 -6.94 8.02
C ASP A 64 -5.19 -5.49 8.17
N LEU A 65 -4.02 -5.14 7.61
CA LEU A 65 -3.49 -3.77 7.61
C LEU A 65 -4.51 -2.78 7.03
N HIS A 66 -5.10 -3.14 5.88
CA HIS A 66 -6.15 -2.36 5.23
C HIS A 66 -7.39 -2.22 6.13
N SER A 67 -7.88 -3.33 6.70
CA SER A 67 -9.07 -3.32 7.55
C SER A 67 -8.87 -2.49 8.82
N ARG A 68 -7.71 -2.60 9.48
CA ARG A 68 -7.33 -1.81 10.66
C ARG A 68 -7.26 -0.32 10.34
N PHE A 69 -6.68 0.05 9.21
CA PHE A 69 -6.67 1.44 8.76
C PHE A 69 -8.09 1.99 8.56
N HIS A 70 -8.96 1.21 7.90
CA HIS A 70 -10.35 1.61 7.68
C HIS A 70 -11.15 1.72 8.98
N ALA A 71 -10.88 0.88 9.98
CA ALA A 71 -11.49 1.00 11.30
C ALA A 71 -11.12 2.33 11.99
N MET A 72 -9.85 2.73 11.95
CA MET A 72 -9.38 4.00 12.53
C MET A 72 -10.02 5.22 11.86
N VAL A 73 -10.04 5.28 10.52
CA VAL A 73 -10.61 6.43 9.81
C VAL A 73 -12.13 6.54 10.01
N VAL A 74 -12.83 5.41 10.22
CA VAL A 74 -14.25 5.41 10.59
C VAL A 74 -14.48 5.97 11.99
N GLU A 75 -13.63 5.62 12.96
CA GLU A 75 -13.69 6.19 14.32
C GLU A 75 -13.53 7.72 14.32
N HIS A 76 -12.68 8.24 13.43
CA HIS A 76 -12.49 9.68 13.22
C HIS A 76 -13.52 10.33 12.27
N ALA A 77 -14.54 9.59 11.82
CA ALA A 77 -15.56 10.05 10.87
C ALA A 77 -14.99 10.60 9.54
N ILE A 78 -13.87 10.05 9.09
CA ILE A 78 -13.17 10.48 7.87
C ILE A 78 -13.64 9.62 6.67
N PRO A 79 -14.36 10.20 5.70
CA PRO A 79 -14.96 9.42 4.61
C PRO A 79 -13.92 9.05 3.55
N ALA A 80 -13.44 7.80 3.59
CA ALA A 80 -12.66 7.22 2.50
C ALA A 80 -13.52 6.97 1.25
N ASP A 81 -12.88 7.09 0.08
CA ASP A 81 -13.45 6.72 -1.22
C ASP A 81 -14.03 5.29 -1.17
N PRO A 82 -15.29 5.09 -1.58
CA PRO A 82 -15.94 3.78 -1.59
C PRO A 82 -15.14 2.67 -2.29
N LEU A 83 -14.39 2.99 -3.36
CA LEU A 83 -13.59 2.02 -4.10
C LEU A 83 -12.44 1.43 -3.29
N TYR A 84 -12.05 2.09 -2.20
CA TYR A 84 -10.98 1.65 -1.32
C TYR A 84 -11.50 1.00 -0.03
N ARG A 85 -12.81 0.85 0.15
CA ARG A 85 -13.37 0.24 1.37
C ARG A 85 -13.13 -1.27 1.41
N PRO A 86 -13.11 -1.89 2.60
CA PRO A 86 -13.05 -3.34 2.75
C PRO A 86 -14.13 -4.03 1.90
N GLY A 87 -13.74 -5.06 1.16
CA GLY A 87 -14.63 -5.80 0.25
C GLY A 87 -14.90 -5.14 -1.11
N GLN A 88 -14.39 -3.92 -1.37
CA GLN A 88 -14.45 -3.25 -2.68
C GLN A 88 -13.07 -2.99 -3.28
N TRP A 89 -12.04 -2.91 -2.41
CA TRP A 89 -10.68 -2.56 -2.77
C TRP A 89 -9.99 -3.61 -3.65
N VAL A 90 -9.42 -3.14 -4.75
CA VAL A 90 -8.45 -3.89 -5.56
C VAL A 90 -7.06 -3.38 -5.17
N PRO A 91 -6.22 -4.16 -4.46
CA PRO A 91 -4.85 -3.75 -4.17
C PRO A 91 -4.05 -3.68 -5.45
N HIS A 92 -3.35 -2.57 -5.68
CA HIS A 92 -2.61 -2.35 -6.92
C HIS A 92 -1.47 -1.35 -6.75
N CYS A 93 -0.41 -1.52 -7.53
CA CYS A 93 0.67 -0.58 -7.72
C CYS A 93 0.61 -0.03 -9.15
N THR A 94 0.21 1.23 -9.31
CA THR A 94 0.06 1.87 -10.61
C THR A 94 1.42 2.07 -11.28
N ILE A 95 1.54 1.64 -12.54
CA ILE A 95 2.75 1.76 -13.36
C ILE A 95 2.58 2.80 -14.46
N ALA A 96 1.38 2.91 -15.01
CA ALA A 96 1.04 3.92 -16.01
C ALA A 96 -0.39 4.43 -15.81
N GLN A 97 -0.63 5.66 -16.22
CA GLN A 97 -1.93 6.32 -16.26
C GLN A 97 -2.02 7.07 -17.59
N ALA A 98 -3.24 7.43 -18.01
CA ALA A 98 -3.53 8.09 -19.27
C ALA A 98 -2.99 7.32 -20.49
N VAL A 99 -2.97 5.98 -20.42
CA VAL A 99 -2.62 5.13 -21.56
C VAL A 99 -3.80 5.11 -22.54
N PRO A 100 -3.59 5.48 -23.81
CA PRO A 100 -4.65 5.36 -24.82
C PRO A 100 -5.18 3.94 -24.93
N GLU A 101 -6.50 3.79 -25.11
CA GLU A 101 -7.18 2.48 -25.11
C GLU A 101 -6.55 1.49 -26.11
N ASP A 102 -6.20 1.95 -27.32
CA ASP A 102 -5.56 1.18 -28.38
C ASP A 102 -4.11 0.75 -28.04
N ARG A 103 -3.53 1.28 -26.97
CA ARG A 103 -2.17 1.00 -26.49
C ARG A 103 -2.14 0.12 -25.24
N VAL A 104 -3.27 -0.09 -24.55
CA VAL A 104 -3.32 -0.86 -23.29
C VAL A 104 -2.79 -2.27 -23.47
N ALA A 105 -3.25 -2.99 -24.50
CA ALA A 105 -2.82 -4.37 -24.75
C ALA A 105 -1.30 -4.48 -24.99
N ALA A 106 -0.75 -3.58 -25.80
CA ALA A 106 0.68 -3.54 -26.10
C ALA A 106 1.51 -3.19 -24.84
N ALA A 107 1.04 -2.24 -24.03
CA ALA A 107 1.71 -1.86 -22.79
C ALA A 107 1.73 -3.02 -21.77
N ILE A 108 0.62 -3.75 -21.64
CA ILE A 108 0.56 -4.97 -20.81
C ILE A 108 1.56 -6.03 -21.32
N GLU A 109 1.62 -6.25 -22.63
CA GLU A 109 2.55 -7.23 -23.22
C GLU A 109 4.02 -6.90 -22.94
N GLN A 110 4.38 -5.61 -23.01
CA GLN A 110 5.73 -5.16 -22.68
C GLN A 110 6.04 -5.31 -21.20
N LEU A 111 5.13 -4.89 -20.32
CA LEU A 111 5.36 -4.92 -18.88
C LEU A 111 5.56 -6.36 -18.37
N ARG A 112 4.83 -7.34 -18.93
CA ARG A 112 4.99 -8.79 -18.65
C ARG A 112 6.40 -9.35 -18.88
N LYS A 113 7.23 -8.66 -19.66
CA LYS A 113 8.61 -9.08 -20.00
C LYS A 113 9.66 -8.44 -19.09
N THR A 114 9.24 -7.64 -18.11
CA THR A 114 10.13 -6.94 -17.18
C THR A 114 10.37 -7.74 -15.89
N GLU A 115 11.35 -7.33 -15.10
CA GLU A 115 11.65 -7.89 -13.77
C GLU A 115 10.78 -7.30 -12.66
N ALA A 116 9.69 -6.59 -12.99
CA ALA A 116 8.82 -5.94 -12.01
C ALA A 116 7.95 -6.92 -11.19
N PHE A 117 7.92 -8.20 -11.57
CA PHE A 117 7.17 -9.25 -10.88
C PHE A 117 8.07 -9.98 -9.89
N GLY A 118 7.55 -10.24 -8.70
CA GLY A 118 8.34 -10.90 -7.66
C GLY A 118 8.04 -10.41 -6.26
N PRO A 119 8.84 -10.87 -5.28
CA PRO A 119 8.73 -10.40 -3.91
C PRO A 119 9.12 -8.92 -3.81
N VAL A 120 8.38 -8.18 -3.00
CA VAL A 120 8.67 -6.80 -2.61
C VAL A 120 8.44 -6.65 -1.12
N THR A 121 9.24 -5.82 -0.46
CA THR A 121 9.10 -5.56 0.98
C THR A 121 8.39 -4.23 1.20
N VAL A 122 7.38 -4.22 2.07
CA VAL A 122 6.76 -2.96 2.51
C VAL A 122 7.67 -2.31 3.54
N VAL A 123 8.21 -1.15 3.23
CA VAL A 123 9.21 -0.45 4.07
C VAL A 123 8.63 0.75 4.81
N SER A 124 7.53 1.33 4.33
CA SER A 124 6.91 2.49 4.95
C SER A 124 5.42 2.58 4.62
N ILE A 125 4.69 3.29 5.48
CA ILE A 125 3.30 3.71 5.25
C ILE A 125 3.29 5.24 5.30
N ASN A 126 2.80 5.84 4.22
CA ASN A 126 2.94 7.28 4.00
C ASN A 126 1.55 7.93 3.80
N LEU A 127 1.43 9.18 4.24
CA LEU A 127 0.32 10.07 3.90
C LEU A 127 0.80 11.05 2.83
N THR A 128 0.07 11.17 1.73
CA THR A 128 0.47 11.98 0.57
C THR A 128 -0.73 12.77 0.05
N GLU A 129 -0.55 14.06 -0.21
CA GLU A 129 -1.48 14.87 -0.99
C GLU A 129 -1.24 14.63 -2.48
N PHE A 130 -2.31 14.37 -3.23
CA PHE A 130 -2.23 14.05 -4.65
C PHE A 130 -2.51 15.31 -5.50
N LEU A 131 -1.48 15.76 -6.22
CA LEU A 131 -1.42 16.89 -7.16
C LEU A 131 -1.42 18.31 -6.54
N PRO A 132 -0.23 18.96 -6.46
CA PRO A 132 1.08 18.35 -6.66
C PRO A 132 1.30 17.24 -5.64
N VAL A 133 1.98 16.16 -6.04
CA VAL A 133 2.31 15.07 -5.10
C VAL A 133 3.20 15.64 -4.00
N LYS A 134 2.68 15.68 -2.77
CA LYS A 134 3.40 16.14 -1.59
C LYS A 134 3.29 15.07 -0.51
N GLU A 135 4.41 14.48 -0.15
CA GLU A 135 4.47 13.61 1.02
C GLU A 135 4.28 14.47 2.26
N LEU A 136 3.24 14.18 3.04
CA LEU A 136 2.95 14.88 4.28
C LEU A 136 3.69 14.22 5.44
N VAL A 137 3.64 12.88 5.45
CA VAL A 137 4.29 12.06 6.48
C VAL A 137 4.71 10.73 5.87
N ALA A 138 5.89 10.24 6.23
CA ALA A 138 6.34 8.88 5.98
C ALA A 138 6.74 8.23 7.29
N HIS A 139 6.17 7.06 7.56
CA HIS A 139 6.53 6.27 8.73
C HIS A 139 7.11 4.93 8.28
N PRO A 140 8.37 4.62 8.64
CA PRO A 140 8.91 3.31 8.36
C PRO A 140 8.09 2.26 9.09
N VAL A 141 7.89 1.11 8.46
CA VAL A 141 7.32 -0.05 9.15
C VAL A 141 8.44 -0.63 10.01
N ILE A 142 8.37 -0.40 11.32
CA ILE A 142 9.43 -0.80 12.26
C ILE A 142 9.20 -2.27 12.59
N GLY A 143 10.01 -3.14 11.99
CA GLY A 143 10.03 -4.55 12.36
C GLY A 143 10.34 -4.71 13.86
N GLY A 144 9.41 -5.30 14.60
CA GLY A 144 9.72 -5.90 15.89
C GLY A 144 10.58 -7.13 15.65
N ALA A 145 11.89 -7.00 15.75
CA ALA A 145 12.71 -8.12 16.18
C ALA A 145 12.33 -8.38 17.64
N GLY A 146 11.40 -9.32 17.87
CA GLY A 146 11.28 -9.94 19.17
C GLY A 146 12.67 -10.40 19.60
N GLU A 147 13.11 -9.95 20.77
CA GLU A 147 14.33 -10.45 21.40
C GLU A 147 14.28 -11.98 21.39
N SER A 148 15.14 -12.59 20.56
CA SER A 148 15.50 -13.98 20.75
C SER A 148 16.25 -14.05 22.08
N VAL A 149 15.51 -14.30 23.17
CA VAL A 149 16.09 -14.75 24.44
C VAL A 149 16.83 -16.04 24.12
N VAL A 150 18.14 -15.93 23.93
CA VAL A 150 19.03 -17.08 23.95
C VAL A 150 19.11 -17.51 25.42
N PRO A 151 18.65 -18.72 25.79
CA PRO A 151 18.82 -19.17 27.16
C PRO A 151 20.32 -19.38 27.37
N THR A 152 20.90 -18.59 28.28
CA THR A 152 22.23 -18.81 28.82
C THR A 152 22.26 -20.21 29.42
N ARG A 153 22.98 -21.13 28.77
CA ARG A 153 23.32 -22.40 29.40
C ARG A 153 24.32 -22.10 30.50
N ASP A 154 23.81 -22.11 31.72
CA ASP A 154 24.59 -22.37 32.91
C ASP A 154 25.18 -23.79 32.79
N GLN A 155 26.50 -23.88 32.66
CA GLN A 155 27.25 -25.08 33.01
C GLN A 155 28.48 -24.63 33.78
N GLY A 156 28.30 -24.49 35.09
CA GLY A 156 29.36 -24.74 36.04
C GLY A 156 29.78 -26.21 35.99
N GLN A 157 31.07 -26.43 35.76
CA GLN A 157 31.94 -27.34 36.50
C GLN A 157 33.39 -26.95 36.27
#